data_AF-A0AAW0FG22-F1
#
_entry.id   AF-A0AAW0FG22-F1
#
_cell.length_a   1.000
_cell.length_b   1.000
_cell.length_c   1.000
_cell.angle_alpha   90.00
_cell.angle_beta   90.00
_cell.angle_gamma   90.00
#
_symmetry.space_group_name_H-M   'P 1'
#
loop_
_entity.id
_entity.type
_entity.pdbx_description
1 polymer ?
#
loop_
_entity_poly.entity_id
_entity_poly.type
_entity_poly.pdbx_seq_one_letter_code
_entity_poly.pdbx_strand_id
1 'polypeptide(L)'
;MEPAFQRGDILFLWNRDSLAKVGDVVVYEIQGDNNAVDDLGLYAKKQPYLNQKTDLVGTVKGYLPKLGYVTILITENVYFKYGLLGIMGISSLLSNE
;
A
#
# COMPACT_ATOMS: atom_id res chain seq x y z
N MET A 1 -12.23 13.96 13.65
CA MET A 1 -11.76 14.12 12.26
C MET A 1 -11.65 12.72 11.68
N GLU A 2 -12.24 12.46 10.51
CA GLU A 2 -12.08 11.17 9.83
C GLU A 2 -10.77 11.15 9.04
N PRO A 3 -10.10 9.98 8.90
CA PRO A 3 -8.88 9.85 8.13
C PRO A 3 -9.15 9.98 6.62
N ALA A 4 -8.19 10.58 5.89
CA ALA A 4 -8.31 10.80 4.44
C ALA A 4 -8.20 9.51 3.61
N PHE A 5 -7.52 8.49 4.13
CA PHE A 5 -7.34 7.18 3.49
C PHE A 5 -7.72 6.08 4.46
N GLN A 6 -8.25 4.99 3.93
CA GLN A 6 -8.69 3.83 4.69
C GLN A 6 -8.03 2.55 4.17
N ARG A 7 -8.08 1.47 4.97
CA ARG A 7 -7.66 0.14 4.53
C ARG A 7 -8.41 -0.20 3.24
N GLY A 8 -7.70 -0.69 2.23
CA GLY A 8 -8.30 -1.05 0.94
C GLY A 8 -8.35 0.09 -0.08
N ASP A 9 -7.85 1.28 0.24
CA ASP A 9 -7.63 2.32 -0.78
C ASP A 9 -6.34 2.03 -1.58
N ILE A 10 -6.41 2.23 -2.90
CA ILE A 10 -5.25 2.07 -3.79
C ILE A 10 -4.66 3.45 -4.09
N LEU A 11 -3.40 3.68 -3.72
CA LEU A 11 -2.71 4.95 -3.91
C LEU A 11 -1.81 4.91 -5.15
N PHE A 12 -1.84 5.96 -5.97
CA PHE A 12 -0.93 6.15 -7.09
C PHE A 12 0.23 7.03 -6.65
N LEU A 13 1.41 6.42 -6.57
CA LEU A 13 2.64 7.08 -6.16
C LEU A 13 3.43 7.59 -7.37
N TRP A 14 4.10 8.72 -7.17
CA TRP A 14 5.00 9.32 -8.14
C TRP A 14 6.37 9.58 -7.50
N ASN A 15 7.38 8.81 -7.91
CA ASN A 15 8.75 8.82 -7.38
C ASN A 15 9.74 9.60 -8.29
N ARG A 16 9.31 10.72 -8.87
CA ARG A 16 10.22 11.61 -9.64
C ARG A 16 10.52 12.91 -8.89
N ASP A 17 9.71 13.23 -7.90
CA ASP A 17 9.84 14.46 -7.14
C ASP A 17 10.84 14.22 -6.01
N SER A 18 12.00 14.89 -6.06
CA SER A 18 13.04 14.78 -5.02
C SER A 18 12.79 15.67 -3.80
N LEU A 19 11.75 16.52 -3.87
CA LEU A 19 11.36 17.45 -2.83
C LEU A 19 9.83 17.51 -2.76
N ALA A 20 9.29 17.38 -1.55
CA ALA A 20 7.86 17.50 -1.30
C ALA A 20 7.46 18.95 -1.10
N LYS A 21 6.25 19.32 -1.55
CA LYS A 21 5.67 20.65 -1.33
C LYS A 21 4.60 20.60 -0.25
N VAL A 22 4.31 21.76 0.36
CA VAL A 22 3.21 21.88 1.32
C VAL A 22 1.89 21.52 0.64
N GLY A 23 1.15 20.59 1.23
CA GLY A 23 -0.10 20.06 0.68
C GLY A 23 0.04 18.72 -0.02
N ASP A 24 1.27 18.26 -0.29
CA ASP A 24 1.51 16.93 -0.83
C ASP A 24 1.32 15.85 0.25
N VAL A 25 0.75 14.72 -0.14
CA VAL A 25 0.76 13.51 0.67
C VAL A 25 2.01 12.71 0.30
N VAL A 26 2.94 12.61 1.24
CA VAL A 26 4.26 12.01 1.05
C VAL A 26 4.35 10.63 1.65
N VAL A 27 5.12 9.76 0.99
CA VAL A 27 5.44 8.42 1.49
C VAL A 27 6.93 8.36 1.78
N TYR A 28 7.25 7.97 3.02
CA TYR A 28 8.63 7.74 3.45
C TYR A 28 8.89 6.25 3.66
N GLU A 29 10.13 5.86 3.45
CA GLU A 29 10.65 4.57 3.87
C GLU A 29 11.12 4.66 5.33
N ILE A 30 10.64 3.75 6.18
CA ILE A 30 11.02 3.67 7.58
C ILE A 30 11.79 2.37 7.84
N GLN A 31 12.76 2.42 8.75
CA GLN A 31 13.57 1.25 9.11
C GLN A 31 12.87 0.36 10.14
N GLY A 32 11.87 0.90 10.84
CA GLY A 32 11.14 0.23 11.91
C GLY A 32 10.29 -0.95 11.45
N ASP A 33 10.02 -1.84 12.37
CA ASP A 33 8.99 -2.87 12.23
C ASP A 33 7.72 -2.47 13.02
N ASN A 34 6.72 -3.34 13.09
CA ASN A 34 5.49 -3.06 13.82
C ASN A 34 5.56 -3.65 15.26
N ASN A 35 6.47 -3.16 16.09
CA ASN A 35 6.65 -3.61 17.48
C ASN A 35 6.51 -2.46 18.51
N ALA A 36 6.62 -2.80 19.80
CA ALA A 36 6.47 -1.83 20.91
C ALA A 36 7.79 -1.17 21.34
N VAL A 37 8.90 -1.47 20.67
CA VAL A 37 10.24 -0.95 20.94
C VAL A 37 10.42 0.35 20.16
N ASP A 38 11.22 1.26 20.71
CA ASP A 38 11.54 2.51 20.06
C ASP A 38 12.51 2.30 18.87
N ASP A 39 12.05 2.63 17.66
CA ASP A 39 12.81 2.50 16.41
C ASP A 39 13.93 3.53 16.25
N LEU A 40 14.06 4.51 17.16
CA LEU A 40 15.17 5.48 17.14
C LEU A 40 16.56 4.80 17.09
N GLY A 41 16.68 3.58 17.63
CA GLY A 41 17.92 2.80 17.58
C GLY A 41 18.33 2.32 16.18
N LEU A 42 17.41 2.32 15.21
CA LEU A 42 17.65 1.89 13.83
C LEU A 42 18.22 3.01 12.94
N TYR A 43 18.22 4.25 13.43
CA TYR A 43 18.71 5.42 12.71
C TYR A 43 20.09 5.87 13.20
N ALA A 44 20.78 6.65 12.37
CA ALA A 44 22.10 7.18 12.71
C ALA A 44 22.05 8.07 13.96
N LYS A 45 23.09 8.00 14.81
CA LYS A 45 23.20 8.86 15.99
C LYS A 45 23.14 10.33 15.57
N LYS A 46 22.20 11.09 16.15
CA LYS A 46 21.87 12.49 15.84
C LYS A 46 21.04 12.72 14.56
N GLN A 47 20.31 11.70 14.09
CA GLN A 47 19.27 11.85 13.06
C GLN A 47 17.87 11.80 13.71
N PRO A 48 17.34 12.92 14.25
CA PRO A 48 16.02 12.94 14.88
C PRO A 48 14.86 12.96 13.87
N TYR A 49 15.13 13.19 12.58
CA TYR A 49 14.12 13.31 11.53
C TYR A 49 14.56 12.61 10.25
N LEU A 50 13.59 12.17 9.45
CA LEU A 50 13.80 11.64 8.10
C LEU A 50 14.18 12.76 7.13
N ASN A 51 15.02 12.44 6.15
CA ASN A 51 15.49 13.37 5.15
C ASN A 51 14.74 13.15 3.83
N GLN A 52 14.14 14.21 3.29
CA GLN A 52 13.40 14.16 2.03
C GLN A 52 14.25 13.73 0.83
N LYS A 53 15.57 13.91 0.86
CA LYS A 53 16.44 13.54 -0.27
C LYS A 53 16.79 12.06 -0.30
N THR A 54 16.73 11.38 0.84
CA THR A 54 17.20 9.99 0.98
C THR A 54 16.07 9.04 1.32
N ASP A 55 15.09 9.48 2.11
CA ASP A 55 14.09 8.60 2.73
C ASP A 55 12.71 8.77 2.09
N LEU A 56 12.54 9.76 1.19
CA LEU A 56 11.30 9.99 0.47
C LEU A 56 11.16 8.99 -0.68
N VAL A 57 10.11 8.18 -0.63
CA VAL A 57 9.77 7.22 -1.70
C VAL A 57 8.95 7.89 -2.80
N GLY A 58 8.18 8.93 -2.47
CA GLY A 58 7.43 9.70 -3.46
C GLY A 58 6.20 10.40 -2.91
N THR A 59 5.41 10.96 -3.81
CA THR A 59 4.16 11.68 -3.49
C THR A 59 2.95 10.96 -4.07
N VAL A 60 1.84 10.95 -3.34
CA VAL A 60 0.55 10.44 -3.82
C VAL A 60 -0.06 11.47 -4.78
N LYS A 61 -0.31 11.08 -6.04
CA LYS A 61 -0.97 11.95 -7.04
C LYS A 61 -2.46 11.67 -7.21
N GLY A 62 -2.94 10.54 -6.68
CA GLY A 62 -4.34 10.17 -6.71
C GLY A 62 -4.58 8.85 -5.98
N TYR A 63 -5.83 8.50 -5.80
CA TYR A 63 -6.20 7.22 -5.21
C TYR A 63 -7.56 6.74 -5.72
N LEU A 64 -7.78 5.43 -5.62
CA LEU A 64 -9.08 4.81 -5.83
C LEU A 64 -9.59 4.28 -4.48
N PRO A 65 -10.68 4.84 -3.95
CA PRO A 65 -11.23 4.39 -2.68
C PRO A 65 -11.85 3.00 -2.87
N LYS A 66 -11.78 2.14 -1.86
CA LYS A 66 -12.62 0.92 -1.87
C LYS A 66 -11.99 -0.31 -2.51
N LEU A 67 -11.19 -0.10 -3.56
CA LEU A 67 -10.88 -1.13 -4.56
C LEU A 67 -10.04 -2.29 -4.04
N GLY A 68 -9.12 -2.03 -3.12
CA GLY A 68 -8.28 -3.05 -2.50
C GLY A 68 -9.08 -4.09 -1.71
N TYR A 69 -10.30 -3.79 -1.27
CA TYR A 69 -11.16 -4.78 -0.63
C TYR A 69 -11.54 -5.93 -1.56
N VAL A 70 -11.62 -5.71 -2.87
CA VAL A 70 -11.89 -6.78 -3.83
C VAL A 70 -10.74 -7.80 -3.81
N THR A 71 -9.50 -7.32 -3.87
CA THR A 71 -8.31 -8.16 -3.77
C THR A 71 -8.23 -8.86 -2.42
N ILE A 72 -8.43 -8.12 -1.32
CA ILE A 72 -8.43 -8.66 0.03
C ILE A 72 -9.49 -9.77 0.18
N LEU A 73 -10.70 -9.56 -0.33
CA LEU A 73 -11.76 -10.57 -0.32
C LEU A 73 -11.31 -11.85 -1.03
N ILE A 74 -10.69 -11.74 -2.21
CA ILE A 74 -10.20 -12.88 -2.97
C ILE A 74 -9.04 -13.59 -2.25
N THR A 75 -8.14 -12.85 -1.61
CA THR A 75 -6.93 -13.42 -0.99
C THR A 75 -7.18 -13.96 0.42
N GLU A 76 -7.88 -13.23 1.27
CA GLU A 76 -8.12 -13.59 2.68
C GLU A 76 -9.26 -14.60 2.83
N ASN A 77 -10.26 -14.61 1.94
CA ASN A 77 -11.36 -15.57 2.02
C ASN A 77 -11.07 -16.83 1.18
N VAL A 78 -10.74 -17.91 1.88
CA VAL A 78 -10.44 -19.21 1.29
C VAL A 78 -11.58 -19.75 0.42
N TYR A 79 -12.83 -19.60 0.87
CA TYR A 79 -14.01 -20.05 0.11
C TYR A 79 -14.20 -19.25 -1.18
N PHE A 80 -14.00 -17.93 -1.13
CA PHE A 80 -14.13 -17.06 -2.29
C PHE A 80 -13.07 -17.39 -3.35
N LYS A 81 -11.82 -17.59 -2.93
CA LYS A 81 -10.72 -18.00 -3.81
C LYS A 81 -11.01 -19.32 -4.53
N TYR A 82 -11.39 -20.37 -3.80
CA TYR A 82 -11.67 -21.68 -4.39
C TYR A 82 -12.95 -21.68 -5.22
N GLY A 83 -13.96 -20.89 -4.83
CA GLY A 83 -15.15 -20.67 -5.66
C GLY A 83 -14.80 -20.06 -7.01
N LEU A 84 -13.95 -19.02 -7.02
CA LEU A 84 -13.48 -18.37 -8.25
C LEU A 84 -12.68 -19.36 -9.13
N LEU A 85 -11.76 -20.12 -8.55
CA LEU A 85 -10.99 -21.13 -9.27
C LEU A 85 -11.88 -22.25 -9.83
N GLY A 86 -12.88 -22.69 -9.07
CA GLY A 86 -13.86 -23.68 -9.52
C GLY A 86 -14.67 -23.18 -10.71
N ILE A 87 -15.17 -21.93 -10.65
CA ILE A 87 -15.88 -21.29 -11.77
C ILE A 87 -14.97 -21.17 -12.99
N MET A 88 -13.71 -20.74 -12.82
CA MET A 88 -12.74 -20.66 -13.91
C MET A 88 -12.47 -22.04 -14.53
N GLY A 89 -12.33 -23.09 -13.71
CA GLY A 89 -12.15 -24.46 -14.19
C GLY A 89 -13.34 -24.97 -15.00
N ILE A 90 -14.57 -24.74 -14.51
CA ILE A 90 -15.80 -25.11 -15.23
C ILE A 90 -15.96 -24.29 -16.50
N SER A 91 -15.70 -22.98 -16.43
CA SER A 91 -15.75 -22.09 -17.60
C SER A 91 -14.76 -22.53 -18.68
N SER A 92 -13.57 -22.99 -18.29
CA SER A 92 -12.57 -23.52 -19.22
C SER A 92 -13.07 -24.79 -19.93
N LEU A 93 -13.77 -25.68 -19.21
CA LEU A 93 -14.34 -26.90 -19.80
C LEU A 93 -15.54 -26.64 -20.72
N LEU A 94 -16.27 -25.54 -20.51
CA LEU A 94 -17.46 -25.17 -21.30
C LEU A 94 -17.13 -24.21 -22.46
N SER A 95 -15.97 -23.55 -22.41
CA SER A 95 -15.49 -22.68 -23.48
C SER A 95 -15.05 -23.56 -24.64
N ASN A 96 -15.98 -23.88 -25.54
CA ASN A 96 -15.69 -24.57 -26.79
C ASN A 96 -15.03 -23.61 -27.78
N GLU A 97 -13.71 -23.45 -27.63
CA GLU A 97 -12.72 -23.22 -28.69
C GLU A 97 -11.52 -24.16 -28.46
#